data_AF-A0ABD5F2M6-F1
#
_entry.id   AF-A0ABD5F2M6-F1
#
_cell.length_a   1.000
_cell.length_b   1.000
_cell.length_c   1.000
_cell.angle_alpha   90.00
_cell.angle_beta   90.00
_cell.angle_gamma   90.00
#
_symmetry.space_group_name_H-M   'P 1'
#
loop_
_entity.id
_entity.type
_entity.pdbx_description
1 polymer ?
#
loop_
_entity_poly.entity_id
_entity_poly.type
_entity_poly.pdbx_seq_one_letter_code
_entity_poly.pdbx_strand_id
1 'polypeptide(L)'
;APDTAARFASTPTRAGKVALTGLRRGKGAQILAALRHPELAGVEAVLIADTDTRAPDPARYRALLDQVRGQAAFAIADYPRHWDEANLTNHLARPLSAATTGHDVPQPLAGDLALTRRALDTVTRTAAALPPDL
;
A
#
# COMPACT_ATOMS: atom_id res chain seq x y z
N ALA A 1 -1.64 -20.00 -0.92
CA ALA A 1 -2.18 -21.35 -1.13
C ALA A 1 -3.01 -21.36 -2.42
N PRO A 2 -3.11 -22.48 -3.15
CA PRO A 2 -3.86 -22.56 -4.41
C PRO A 2 -5.35 -22.14 -4.31
N ASP A 3 -5.88 -21.97 -3.10
CA ASP A 3 -7.28 -21.60 -2.83
C ASP A 3 -7.52 -20.09 -2.57
N THR A 4 -6.48 -19.28 -2.31
CA THR A 4 -6.69 -17.86 -1.94
C THR A 4 -7.34 -17.06 -3.07
N ALA A 5 -6.85 -17.22 -4.31
CA ALA A 5 -7.39 -16.53 -5.48
C ALA A 5 -8.82 -16.99 -5.80
N ALA A 6 -9.09 -18.29 -5.67
CA ALA A 6 -10.41 -18.87 -5.90
C ALA A 6 -11.43 -18.32 -4.89
N ARG A 7 -11.12 -18.35 -3.59
CA ARG A 7 -11.97 -17.76 -2.53
C ARG A 7 -12.18 -16.27 -2.71
N PHE A 8 -11.12 -15.53 -3.06
CA PHE A 8 -11.23 -14.11 -3.36
C PHE A 8 -12.21 -13.87 -4.52
N ALA A 9 -12.08 -14.63 -5.62
CA ALA A 9 -12.97 -14.51 -6.77
C ALA A 9 -14.43 -14.93 -6.47
N SER A 10 -14.66 -15.93 -5.62
CA SER A 10 -16.00 -16.44 -5.32
C SER A 10 -16.77 -15.63 -4.25
N THR A 11 -16.09 -14.87 -3.40
CA THR A 11 -16.73 -14.14 -2.28
C THR A 11 -17.59 -12.97 -2.78
N PRO A 12 -18.92 -12.96 -2.61
CA PRO A 12 -19.76 -11.90 -3.18
C PRO A 12 -19.40 -10.51 -2.62
N THR A 13 -19.22 -9.53 -3.51
CA THR A 13 -18.95 -8.13 -3.16
C THR A 13 -19.75 -7.19 -4.06
N ARG A 14 -20.01 -5.97 -3.58
CA ARG A 14 -20.62 -4.92 -4.41
C ARG A 14 -19.66 -4.33 -5.44
N ALA A 15 -18.35 -4.38 -5.14
CA ALA A 15 -17.30 -3.95 -6.04
C ALA A 15 -16.84 -5.11 -6.94
N GLY A 16 -16.38 -4.77 -8.15
CA GLY A 16 -15.65 -5.70 -9.01
C GLY A 16 -14.38 -6.21 -8.32
N LYS A 17 -13.94 -7.40 -8.71
CA LYS A 17 -12.76 -8.06 -8.14
C LYS A 17 -11.91 -8.64 -9.25
N VAL A 18 -10.60 -8.42 -9.16
CA VAL A 18 -9.63 -9.02 -10.05
C VAL A 18 -8.60 -9.77 -9.22
N ALA A 19 -8.48 -11.07 -9.44
CA ALA A 19 -7.45 -11.89 -8.83
C ALA A 19 -6.18 -11.83 -9.69
N LEU A 20 -5.09 -11.28 -9.13
CA LEU A 20 -3.80 -11.25 -9.81
C LEU A 20 -2.99 -12.50 -9.43
N THR A 21 -2.71 -13.35 -10.41
CA THR A 21 -1.96 -14.60 -10.24
C THR A 21 -0.79 -14.67 -11.23
N GLY A 22 0.17 -15.57 -10.99
CA GLY A 22 1.35 -15.72 -11.88
C GLY A 22 2.34 -14.55 -11.84
N LEU A 23 2.24 -13.65 -10.85
CA LEU A 23 3.12 -12.49 -10.73
C LEU A 23 4.52 -12.85 -10.22
N ARG A 24 5.51 -12.04 -10.57
CA ARG A 24 6.87 -12.08 -9.99
C ARG A 24 6.77 -12.08 -8.46
N ARG A 25 7.57 -12.92 -7.78
CA ARG A 25 7.59 -12.98 -6.31
C ARG A 25 8.12 -11.67 -5.71
N GLY A 26 7.59 -11.31 -4.54
CA GLY A 26 7.97 -10.14 -3.76
C GLY A 26 6.85 -9.12 -3.64
N LYS A 27 6.61 -8.62 -2.41
CA LYS A 27 5.50 -7.68 -2.09
C LYS A 27 5.54 -6.44 -2.98
N GLY A 28 6.71 -5.81 -3.11
CA GLY A 28 6.88 -4.63 -3.98
C GLY A 28 6.60 -4.91 -5.45
N ALA A 29 7.11 -6.02 -6.00
CA ALA A 29 6.87 -6.39 -7.40
C ALA A 29 5.39 -6.66 -7.69
N GLN A 30 4.69 -7.31 -6.75
CA GLN A 30 3.26 -7.61 -6.87
C GLN A 30 2.41 -6.35 -6.73
N ILE A 31 2.74 -5.46 -5.79
CA ILE A 31 2.07 -4.15 -5.66
C ILE A 31 2.26 -3.34 -6.94
N LEU A 32 3.48 -3.23 -7.48
CA LEU A 32 3.73 -2.50 -8.72
C LEU A 32 2.97 -3.09 -9.92
N ALA A 33 2.85 -4.41 -9.99
CA ALA A 33 2.02 -5.05 -11.02
C ALA A 33 0.54 -4.71 -10.86
N ALA A 34 0.02 -4.73 -9.63
CA ALA A 34 -1.37 -4.35 -9.33
C ALA A 34 -1.65 -2.88 -9.66
N LEU A 35 -0.72 -1.99 -9.33
CA LEU A 35 -0.81 -0.54 -9.59
C LEU A 35 -0.79 -0.19 -11.09
N ARG A 36 -0.35 -1.11 -11.95
CA ARG A 36 -0.37 -0.98 -13.42
C ARG A 36 -1.60 -1.62 -14.06
N HIS A 37 -2.54 -2.13 -13.27
CA HIS A 37 -3.71 -2.83 -13.79
C HIS A 37 -4.64 -1.86 -14.54
N PRO A 38 -5.16 -2.21 -15.74
CA PRO A 38 -5.98 -1.31 -16.55
C PRO A 38 -7.26 -0.81 -15.85
N GLU A 39 -7.82 -1.59 -14.94
CA GLU A 39 -9.01 -1.17 -14.17
C GLU A 39 -8.75 0.00 -13.22
N LEU A 40 -7.48 0.33 -12.95
CA LEU A 40 -7.13 1.55 -12.21
C LEU A 40 -7.08 2.79 -13.12
N ALA A 41 -7.32 2.64 -14.43
CA ALA A 41 -7.43 3.78 -15.33
C ALA A 41 -8.62 4.66 -14.91
N GLY A 42 -8.33 5.91 -14.56
CA GLY A 42 -9.35 6.90 -14.18
C GLY A 42 -9.77 6.89 -12.70
N VAL A 43 -9.18 6.05 -11.84
CA VAL A 43 -9.49 6.10 -10.40
C VAL A 43 -8.88 7.35 -9.75
N GLU A 44 -9.62 8.03 -8.88
CA GLU A 44 -9.14 9.24 -8.22
C GLU A 44 -8.13 8.95 -7.10
N ALA A 45 -8.31 7.82 -6.43
CA ALA A 45 -7.47 7.37 -5.32
C ALA A 45 -7.38 5.83 -5.28
N VAL A 46 -6.29 5.33 -4.72
CA VAL A 46 -6.04 3.90 -4.48
C VAL A 46 -5.76 3.70 -3.00
N LEU A 47 -6.39 2.69 -2.40
CA LEU A 47 -6.05 2.16 -1.09
C LEU A 47 -5.32 0.84 -1.29
N ILE A 48 -4.14 0.72 -0.70
CA ILE A 48 -3.44 -0.54 -0.50
C ILE A 48 -3.72 -0.96 0.94
N ALA A 49 -4.13 -2.21 1.14
CA ALA A 49 -4.43 -2.75 2.45
C ALA A 49 -3.65 -4.05 2.70
N ASP A 50 -3.15 -4.22 3.91
CA ASP A 50 -2.45 -5.43 4.33
C ASP A 50 -3.45 -6.54 4.65
N THR A 51 -3.21 -7.71 4.06
CA THR A 51 -4.10 -8.88 4.15
C THR A 51 -3.94 -9.65 5.45
N ASP A 52 -2.86 -9.40 6.21
CA ASP A 52 -2.60 -10.09 7.48
C ASP A 52 -3.38 -9.48 8.66
N THR A 53 -4.16 -8.42 8.40
CA THR A 53 -5.02 -7.79 9.39
C THR A 53 -6.20 -8.71 9.72
N ARG A 54 -6.19 -9.35 10.91
CA ARG A 54 -7.23 -10.30 11.33
C ARG A 54 -8.63 -9.68 11.48
N ALA A 55 -8.70 -8.39 11.78
CA ALA A 55 -9.94 -7.64 11.96
C ALA A 55 -9.79 -6.24 11.33
N PRO A 56 -9.90 -6.13 9.99
CA PRO A 56 -9.76 -4.86 9.30
C PRO A 56 -10.89 -3.92 9.73
N ASP A 57 -10.55 -2.72 10.19
CA ASP A 57 -11.50 -1.69 10.59
C ASP A 57 -11.81 -0.77 9.40
N PRO A 58 -13.04 -0.82 8.83
CA PRO A 58 -13.41 0.01 7.69
C PRO A 58 -13.30 1.52 7.96
N ALA A 59 -13.42 1.94 9.23
CA ALA A 59 -13.29 3.36 9.58
C ALA A 59 -11.85 3.88 9.36
N ARG A 60 -10.84 3.02 9.58
CA ARG A 60 -9.43 3.39 9.33
C ARG A 60 -9.15 3.54 7.85
N TYR A 61 -9.64 2.61 7.03
CA TYR A 61 -9.51 2.71 5.58
C TYR A 61 -10.24 3.91 5.00
N ARG A 62 -11.41 4.24 5.56
CA ARG A 62 -12.12 5.47 5.22
C ARG A 62 -11.30 6.71 5.58
N ALA A 63 -10.72 6.76 6.78
CA ALA A 63 -9.89 7.88 7.20
C ALA A 63 -8.69 8.11 6.26
N LEU A 64 -8.01 7.04 5.82
CA LEU A 64 -6.92 7.15 4.84
C LEU A 64 -7.41 7.74 3.50
N LEU A 65 -8.55 7.25 3.00
CA LEU A 65 -9.14 7.75 1.77
C LEU A 65 -9.61 9.20 1.90
N ASP A 66 -10.15 9.59 3.05
CA ASP A 66 -10.61 10.95 3.30
C ASP A 66 -9.44 11.94 3.36
N GLN A 67 -8.28 11.54 3.91
CA GLN A 67 -7.07 12.37 3.88
C GLN A 67 -6.62 12.69 2.44
N VAL A 68 -6.59 11.69 1.56
CA VAL A 68 -6.16 11.90 0.17
C VAL A 68 -7.21 12.63 -0.69
N ARG A 69 -8.50 12.47 -0.37
CA ARG A 69 -9.59 13.27 -0.98
C ARG A 69 -9.60 14.71 -0.48
N GLY A 70 -9.12 14.94 0.74
CA GLY A 70 -8.98 16.25 1.34
C GLY A 70 -8.00 17.10 0.57
N GLN A 71 -6.70 16.88 0.77
CA GLN A 71 -5.60 17.52 0.00
C GLN A 71 -4.27 16.73 0.04
N ALA A 72 -4.18 15.63 0.80
CA ALA A 72 -2.92 14.91 0.95
C ALA A 72 -2.58 14.13 -0.32
N ALA A 73 -1.31 14.15 -0.75
CA ALA A 73 -0.87 13.35 -1.90
C ALA A 73 -0.98 11.84 -1.61
N PHE A 74 -0.69 11.46 -0.38
CA PHE A 74 -0.82 10.11 0.15
C PHE A 74 -1.07 10.16 1.67
N ALA A 75 -1.59 9.08 2.23
CA ALA A 75 -1.80 8.90 3.66
C ALA A 75 -1.32 7.50 4.05
N ILE A 76 -0.58 7.41 5.16
CA ILE A 76 -0.05 6.15 5.69
C ILE A 76 -0.74 5.87 7.00
N ALA A 77 -1.11 4.62 7.24
CA ALA A 77 -1.73 4.25 8.50
C ALA A 77 -0.74 4.34 9.67
N ASP A 78 -1.19 4.97 10.74
CA ASP A 78 -0.50 4.97 12.02
C ASP A 78 -1.26 4.05 12.98
N TYR A 79 -0.57 3.03 13.48
CA TYR A 79 -1.13 2.05 14.39
C TYR A 79 -0.30 2.01 15.67
N PRO A 80 -0.95 1.90 16.84
CA PRO A 80 -0.22 1.69 18.09
C PRO A 80 0.55 0.37 17.99
N ARG A 81 1.79 0.40 18.48
CA ARG A 81 2.66 -0.77 18.57
C ARG A 81 2.99 -1.04 20.03
N HIS A 82 3.10 -2.32 20.37
CA HIS A 82 3.74 -2.70 21.60
C HIS A 82 5.24 -2.40 21.52
N TRP A 83 5.89 -2.28 22.69
CA TRP A 83 7.27 -1.83 22.81
C TRP A 83 8.29 -2.78 22.14
N ASP A 84 7.92 -4.05 21.98
CA ASP A 84 8.72 -5.13 21.38
C ASP A 84 8.40 -5.37 19.89
N GLU A 85 7.47 -4.61 19.33
CA GLU A 85 7.10 -4.69 17.93
C GLU A 85 7.85 -3.67 17.06
N ALA A 86 7.75 -3.85 15.74
CA ALA A 86 8.22 -2.88 14.74
C ALA A 86 9.73 -2.57 14.81
N ASN A 87 10.56 -3.53 15.23
CA ASN A 87 12.02 -3.37 15.33
C ASN A 87 12.66 -2.82 14.05
N LEU A 88 12.27 -3.34 12.88
CA LEU A 88 12.75 -2.84 11.58
C LEU A 88 12.34 -1.38 11.34
N THR A 89 11.11 -1.02 11.71
CA THR A 89 10.60 0.35 11.60
C THR A 89 11.38 1.29 12.52
N ASN A 90 11.47 0.94 13.79
CA ASN A 90 12.00 1.80 14.86
C ASN A 90 13.51 1.98 14.78
N HIS A 91 14.25 0.92 14.44
CA HIS A 91 15.71 0.94 14.50
C HIS A 91 16.39 1.12 13.14
N LEU A 92 15.66 1.02 12.03
CA LEU A 92 16.23 1.18 10.70
C LEU A 92 15.42 2.13 9.82
N ALA A 93 14.18 1.78 9.49
CA ALA A 93 13.46 2.46 8.41
C ALA A 93 13.09 3.91 8.76
N ARG A 94 12.58 4.18 9.96
CA ARG A 94 12.23 5.55 10.40
C ARG A 94 13.49 6.42 10.56
N PRO A 95 14.54 5.98 11.30
CA PRO A 95 15.78 6.75 11.38
C PRO A 95 16.41 7.04 10.01
N LEU A 96 16.48 6.04 9.12
CA LEU A 96 17.06 6.21 7.78
C LEU A 96 16.21 7.17 6.93
N SER A 97 14.89 7.03 6.96
CA SER A 97 13.98 7.93 6.23
C SER A 97 14.12 9.36 6.73
N ALA A 98 14.13 9.57 8.05
CA ALA A 98 14.31 10.89 8.64
C ALA A 98 15.67 11.50 8.29
N ALA A 99 16.76 10.72 8.37
CA ALA A 99 18.10 11.19 8.07
C ALA A 99 18.31 11.55 6.58
N THR A 100 17.69 10.81 5.67
CA THR A 100 17.89 10.99 4.22
C THR A 100 16.90 11.94 3.57
N THR A 101 15.70 12.09 4.15
CA THR A 101 14.64 12.93 3.58
C THR A 101 14.31 14.15 4.43
N GLY A 102 14.76 14.22 5.68
CA GLY A 102 14.35 15.23 6.66
C GLY A 102 12.92 15.04 7.20
N HIS A 103 12.21 14.00 6.78
CA HIS A 103 10.82 13.74 7.17
C HIS A 103 10.76 12.60 8.18
N ASP A 104 10.27 12.91 9.38
CA ASP A 104 10.01 11.91 10.41
C ASP A 104 8.64 11.25 10.20
N VAL A 105 8.64 10.10 9.53
CA VAL A 105 7.43 9.30 9.31
C VAL A 105 7.38 8.22 10.41
N PRO A 106 6.31 8.14 11.23
CA PRO A 106 6.24 7.15 12.31
C PRO A 106 6.22 5.69 11.84
N GLN A 107 5.52 5.41 10.75
CA GLN A 107 5.32 4.05 10.21
C GLN A 107 5.70 3.97 8.71
N PRO A 108 6.95 4.20 8.31
CA PRO A 108 7.36 4.23 6.90
C PRO A 108 7.19 2.88 6.17
N LEU A 109 7.00 1.79 6.92
CA LEU A 109 6.79 0.44 6.40
C LEU A 109 5.35 -0.07 6.58
N ALA A 110 4.39 0.79 6.90
CA ALA A 110 3.00 0.38 7.03
C ALA A 110 2.47 -0.21 5.71
N GLY A 111 1.76 -1.34 5.83
CA GLY A 111 1.15 -2.03 4.70
C GLY A 111 -0.15 -1.39 4.20
N ASP A 112 -0.78 -0.57 5.04
CA ASP A 112 -2.00 0.16 4.70
C ASP A 112 -1.68 1.62 4.37
N LEU A 113 -1.99 2.03 3.14
CA LEU A 113 -1.78 3.40 2.69
C LEU A 113 -2.75 3.78 1.56
N ALA A 114 -3.09 5.05 1.47
CA ALA A 114 -3.85 5.61 0.37
C ALA A 114 -3.01 6.58 -0.46
N LEU A 115 -3.24 6.63 -1.77
CA LEU A 115 -2.55 7.50 -2.71
C LEU A 115 -3.58 8.19 -3.61
N THR A 116 -3.36 9.46 -3.91
CA THR A 116 -4.04 10.12 -5.04
C THR A 116 -3.57 9.56 -6.37
N ARG A 117 -4.36 9.75 -7.43
CA ARG A 117 -3.96 9.42 -8.82
C ARG A 117 -2.59 10.00 -9.17
N ARG A 118 -2.38 11.29 -8.85
CA ARG A 118 -1.12 12.01 -9.10
C ARG A 118 0.06 11.38 -8.36
N ALA A 119 -0.09 11.05 -7.08
CA ALA A 119 0.97 10.40 -6.32
C ALA A 119 1.30 9.02 -6.89
N LEU A 120 0.28 8.25 -7.28
CA LEU A 120 0.45 6.96 -7.93
C LEU A 120 1.22 7.07 -9.26
N ASP A 121 0.94 8.10 -10.08
CA ASP A 121 1.67 8.36 -11.32
C ASP A 121 3.13 8.69 -11.10
N THR A 122 3.41 9.51 -10.08
CA THR A 122 4.78 9.82 -9.68
C THR A 122 5.52 8.55 -9.27
N VAL A 123 4.94 7.75 -8.36
CA VAL A 123 5.57 6.51 -7.88
C VAL A 123 5.80 5.52 -9.02
N THR A 124 4.81 5.29 -9.88
CA THR A 124 4.92 4.31 -10.97
C THR A 124 5.99 4.71 -11.98
N ARG A 125 6.09 6.01 -12.29
CA ARG A 125 7.12 6.56 -13.19
C ARG A 125 8.51 6.47 -12.58
N THR A 126 8.67 6.87 -11.32
CA THR A 126 9.95 6.78 -10.61
C THR A 126 10.40 5.33 -10.48
N ALA A 127 9.49 4.41 -10.12
CA ALA A 127 9.80 2.99 -10.03
C ALA A 127 10.22 2.38 -11.38
N ALA A 128 9.69 2.86 -12.50
CA ALA A 128 10.11 2.44 -13.83
C ALA A 128 11.49 2.99 -14.23
N ALA A 129 11.95 4.07 -13.60
CA ALA A 129 13.27 4.66 -13.82
C ALA A 129 14.35 4.09 -12.88
N LEU A 130 13.98 3.26 -11.89
CA LEU A 130 14.94 2.62 -11.01
C LEU A 130 15.77 1.57 -11.77
N PRO A 131 17.07 1.46 -11.47
CA PRO A 131 17.90 0.35 -11.91
C PRO A 131 17.25 -1.02 -11.58
N PRO A 132 17.33 -2.00 -12.48
CA PRO A 132 16.71 -3.32 -12.28
C PRO A 132 17.35 -4.15 -11.15
N ASP A 133 18.52 -3.74 -10.66
CA ASP A 133 19.35 -4.35 -9.63
C ASP A 133 19.16 -3.77 -8.22
N LEU A 134 18.28 -2.78 -8.05
CA LEU A 134 17.79 -2.31 -6.75
C LEU A 134 16.57 -3.10 -6.25
#